data_AF-A0A357CT39-F1
#
_entry.id   AF-A0A357CT39-F1
#
_cell.length_a   1.000
_cell.length_b   1.000
_cell.length_c   1.000
_cell.angle_alpha   90.00
_cell.angle_beta   90.00
_cell.angle_gamma   90.00
#
_symmetry.space_group_name_H-M   'P 1'
#
loop_
_entity.id
_entity.type
_entity.pdbx_description
1 polymer ?
#
loop_
_entity_poly.entity_id
_entity_poly.type
_entity_poly.pdbx_seq_one_letter_code
_entity_poly.pdbx_strand_id
1 'polypeptide(L)'
;MTTQKAHLSKGDEKMSTFVIAYDVGTTTMKTCLFEIADKISLIADAVEGYPLHMVENGGVEQDPDDWWRAMGNTTRKVLAKSGIAP
;
A
#
# COMPACT_ATOMS: atom_id res chain seq x y z
N MET A 1 29.65 -48.05 -9.41
CA MET A 1 28.96 -47.10 -10.31
C MET A 1 28.29 -46.06 -9.44
N THR A 2 28.92 -44.89 -9.35
CA THR A 2 28.55 -43.81 -8.45
C THR A 2 27.54 -42.91 -9.17
N THR A 3 26.30 -42.84 -8.69
CA THR A 3 25.32 -41.88 -9.22
C THR A 3 25.33 -40.65 -8.31
N GLN A 4 26.02 -39.59 -8.74
CA GLN A 4 25.89 -38.27 -8.14
C GLN A 4 24.45 -37.78 -8.34
N LYS A 5 23.75 -37.44 -7.25
CA LYS A 5 22.55 -36.61 -7.31
C LYS A 5 22.99 -35.20 -7.67
N ALA A 6 22.47 -34.68 -8.79
CA ALA A 6 22.61 -33.28 -9.15
C ALA A 6 22.09 -32.42 -8.00
N HIS A 7 22.97 -31.61 -7.43
CA HIS A 7 22.60 -30.55 -6.50
C HIS A 7 22.02 -29.43 -7.36
N LEU A 8 20.69 -29.35 -7.47
CA LEU A 8 20.06 -28.16 -8.03
C LEU A 8 20.32 -27.01 -7.05
N SER A 9 21.18 -26.07 -7.43
CA SER A 9 21.26 -24.77 -6.77
C SER A 9 19.87 -24.13 -6.87
N LYS A 10 19.27 -23.77 -5.74
CA LYS A 10 18.20 -22.76 -5.74
C LYS A 10 18.77 -21.56 -6.49
N GLY A 11 18.27 -21.30 -7.70
CA GLY A 11 18.54 -20.05 -8.39
C GLY A 11 18.10 -18.91 -7.49
N ASP A 12 18.84 -17.81 -7.50
CA ASP A 12 18.62 -16.65 -6.64
C ASP A 12 17.13 -16.29 -6.60
N GLU A 13 16.46 -16.60 -5.48
CA GLU A 13 15.12 -16.13 -5.22
C GLU A 13 15.20 -14.62 -5.21
N LYS A 14 14.63 -14.00 -6.24
CA LYS A 14 14.64 -12.55 -6.37
C LYS A 14 13.73 -12.00 -5.27
N MET A 15 14.34 -11.51 -4.19
CA MET A 15 13.61 -10.97 -3.05
C MET A 15 12.82 -9.74 -3.48
N SER A 16 11.51 -9.85 -3.57
CA SER A 16 10.61 -8.71 -3.75
C SER A 16 10.05 -8.29 -2.40
N THR A 17 10.05 -6.98 -2.15
CA THR A 17 9.43 -6.37 -0.97
C THR A 17 8.19 -5.63 -1.39
N PHE A 18 7.05 -5.94 -0.77
CA PHE A 18 5.82 -5.18 -0.96
C PHE A 18 5.73 -4.05 0.07
N VAL A 19 5.46 -2.82 -0.39
CA VAL A 19 5.38 -1.63 0.45
C VAL A 19 4.06 -0.91 0.21
N ILE A 20 3.32 -0.63 1.28
CA ILE A 20 2.17 0.27 1.21
C ILE A 20 2.62 1.68 1.58
N ALA A 21 2.35 2.64 0.71
CA ALA A 21 2.55 4.05 0.96
C ALA A 21 1.20 4.76 1.14
N TYR A 22 1.12 5.64 2.13
CA TYR A 22 -0.03 6.50 2.41
C TYR A 22 0.35 7.95 2.14
N ASP A 23 -0.36 8.57 1.20
CA ASP A 23 -0.29 9.98 0.88
C ASP A 23 -1.54 10.65 1.49
N VAL A 24 -1.33 11.27 2.65
CA VAL A 24 -2.38 11.93 3.44
C VAL A 24 -2.51 13.36 2.94
N GLY A 25 -3.50 13.61 2.09
CA GLY A 25 -3.81 14.94 1.57
C GLY A 25 -4.61 15.79 2.56
N THR A 26 -5.08 16.95 2.11
CA THR A 26 -5.99 17.79 2.91
C THR A 26 -7.43 17.27 2.89
N THR A 27 -7.85 16.60 1.82
CA THR A 27 -9.24 16.13 1.67
C THR A 27 -9.33 14.68 1.24
N THR A 28 -8.20 14.00 1.07
CA THR A 28 -8.15 12.65 0.54
C THR A 28 -7.03 11.83 1.16
N MET A 29 -7.27 10.52 1.28
CA MET A 29 -6.26 9.50 1.56
C MET A 29 -5.98 8.79 0.24
N LYS A 30 -4.74 8.84 -0.25
CA LYS A 30 -4.28 8.01 -1.36
C LYS A 30 -3.38 6.91 -0.83
N THR A 31 -3.71 5.67 -1.13
CA THR A 31 -2.95 4.49 -0.71
C THR A 31 -2.47 3.74 -1.94
N CYS A 32 -1.17 3.46 -1.98
CA CYS A 32 -0.53 2.75 -3.08
C CYS A 32 0.22 1.53 -2.52
N LEU A 33 0.02 0.37 -3.14
CA LEU A 33 0.84 -0.82 -2.94
C LEU A 33 1.89 -0.89 -4.04
N PHE A 34 3.16 -0.91 -3.65
CA PHE A 34 4.29 -1.06 -4.56
C PHE A 34 4.99 -2.40 -4.35
N GLU A 35 5.53 -2.95 -5.42
CA GLU A 35 6.56 -3.99 -5.37
C GLU A 35 7.92 -3.34 -5.62
N ILE A 36 8.88 -3.62 -4.73
CA ILE A 36 10.26 -3.17 -4.82
C ILE A 36 11.15 -4.40 -5.04
N ALA A 37 11.73 -4.45 -6.24
CA ALA A 37 12.82 -5.37 -6.63
C ALA A 37 13.85 -4.54 -7.42
N ASP A 38 14.32 -5.01 -8.57
CA ASP A 38 15.21 -4.23 -9.47
C ASP A 38 14.57 -2.91 -9.96
N LYS A 39 13.24 -2.85 -9.95
CA LYS A 39 12.45 -1.65 -10.26
C LYS A 39 11.31 -1.53 -9.25
N ILE A 40 10.83 -0.31 -9.06
CA ILE A 40 9.60 -0.04 -8.31
C ILE A 40 8.43 -0.15 -9.28
N SER A 41 7.43 -0.97 -8.93
CA SER A 41 6.19 -1.12 -9.72
C SER A 41 4.99 -0.82 -8.85
N LEU A 42 4.06 0.01 -9.33
CA LEU A 42 2.75 0.18 -8.69
C LEU A 42 1.90 -1.06 -8.98
N ILE A 43 1.45 -1.74 -7.91
CA ILE A 43 0.62 -2.95 -8.01
C ILE A 43 -0.86 -2.60 -7.93
N ALA A 44 -1.24 -1.75 -6.99
CA ALA A 44 -2.61 -1.29 -6.83
C ALA A 44 -2.65 0.06 -6.11
N ASP A 45 -3.68 0.84 -6.39
CA ASP A 45 -3.97 2.08 -5.66
C ASP A 45 -5.46 2.19 -5.30
N ALA A 46 -5.73 3.01 -4.30
CA ALA A 46 -7.06 3.43 -3.91
C ALA A 46 -7.03 4.85 -3.35
N VAL A 47 -8.11 5.59 -3.54
CA VAL A 47 -8.30 6.93 -3.00
C VAL A 47 -9.64 6.98 -2.26
N GLU A 48 -9.67 7.69 -1.14
CA GLU A 48 -10.90 7.98 -0.40
C GLU A 48 -10.88 9.42 0.09
N GLY A 49 -11.99 10.13 -0.10
CA GLY A 49 -12.16 11.51 0.39
C GLY A 49 -12.68 11.55 1.82
N TYR A 50 -12.34 12.62 2.53
CA TYR A 50 -12.90 12.97 3.85
C TYR A 50 -13.16 14.48 3.94
N PRO A 51 -14.12 14.90 4.78
CA PRO A 51 -14.54 16.29 4.86
C PRO A 51 -13.48 17.19 5.50
N LEU A 52 -13.67 18.49 5.29
CA LEU A 52 -13.09 19.55 6.11
C LEU A 52 -14.20 20.14 6.98
N HIS A 53 -13.87 20.45 8.23
CA HIS A 53 -14.79 21.08 9.17
C HIS A 53 -14.50 22.57 9.21
N MET A 54 -15.46 23.38 8.77
CA MET A 54 -15.37 24.84 8.87
C MET A 54 -15.70 25.26 10.30
N VAL A 55 -14.84 26.06 10.92
CA VAL A 55 -15.07 26.66 12.24
C VAL A 55 -15.17 28.18 12.12
N GLU A 56 -15.54 28.85 13.22
CA GLU A 56 -15.70 30.30 13.24
C GLU A 56 -14.45 31.05 12.75
N ASN A 57 -14.66 32.25 12.21
CA ASN A 57 -13.60 33.13 11.69
C ASN A 57 -12.77 32.53 10.54
N GLY A 58 -13.36 31.60 9.78
CA GLY A 58 -12.72 31.00 8.61
C GLY A 58 -11.68 29.92 8.93
N GLY A 59 -11.68 29.39 10.15
CA GLY A 59 -10.84 28.25 10.49
C GLY A 59 -11.31 26.98 9.77
N VAL A 60 -10.35 26.07 9.59
CA VAL A 60 -10.57 24.78 8.94
C VAL A 60 -9.89 23.70 9.77
N GLU A 61 -10.64 22.71 10.20
CA GLU A 61 -10.17 21.57 10.99
C GLU A 61 -10.45 20.24 10.28
N GLN A 62 -9.72 19.21 10.68
CA GLN A 62 -9.85 17.84 10.20
C GLN A 62 -10.01 16.90 11.39
N ASP A 63 -10.84 15.86 11.24
CA ASP A 63 -11.00 14.82 12.25
C ASP A 63 -9.96 13.69 12.02
N PRO A 64 -9.09 13.36 13.01
CA PRO A 64 -8.18 12.23 12.91
C PRO A 64 -8.87 10.88 12.65
N ASP A 65 -10.10 10.69 13.13
CA ASP A 65 -10.86 9.46 12.90
C ASP A 65 -11.26 9.30 11.43
N ASP A 66 -11.44 10.41 10.70
CA ASP A 66 -11.67 10.38 9.26
C ASP A 66 -10.44 9.87 8.51
N TRP A 67 -9.24 10.28 8.90
CA TRP A 67 -8.00 9.77 8.33
C TRP A 67 -7.84 8.27 8.61
N TRP A 68 -8.11 7.85 9.85
CA TRP A 68 -7.99 6.44 10.25
C TRP A 68 -8.96 5.54 9.47
N ARG A 69 -10.21 5.98 9.35
CA ARG A 69 -11.24 5.29 8.56
C ARG A 69 -10.85 5.22 7.09
N ALA A 70 -10.45 6.34 6.49
CA ALA A 70 -10.04 6.40 5.09
C ALA A 70 -8.83 5.51 4.84
N MET A 71 -7.81 5.55 5.70
CA MET A 71 -6.63 4.67 5.66
C MET A 71 -7.05 3.20 5.68
N GLY A 72 -7.85 2.77 6.66
CA GLY A 72 -8.28 1.38 6.73
C GLY A 72 -9.11 0.93 5.51
N ASN A 73 -9.98 1.80 5.00
CA ASN A 73 -10.79 1.52 3.82
C ASN A 73 -9.94 1.40 2.56
N THR A 74 -9.00 2.31 2.33
CA THR A 74 -8.12 2.27 1.16
C THR A 74 -7.12 1.11 1.24
N THR A 75 -6.62 0.75 2.43
CA THR A 75 -5.79 -0.46 2.63
C THR A 75 -6.54 -1.72 2.22
N ARG A 76 -7.79 -1.89 2.68
CA ARG A 76 -8.63 -3.04 2.26
C ARG A 76 -8.84 -3.06 0.75
N LYS A 77 -9.09 -1.91 0.14
CA LYS A 77 -9.27 -1.78 -1.32
C LYS A 77 -8.00 -2.17 -2.08
N VAL A 78 -6.81 -1.72 -1.67
CA VAL A 78 -5.57 -2.07 -2.39
C VAL A 78 -5.22 -3.55 -2.24
N LEU A 79 -5.40 -4.16 -1.06
CA LEU A 79 -5.17 -5.59 -0.86
C LEU A 79 -6.15 -6.45 -1.68
N ALA A 80 -7.44 -6.07 -1.70
CA ALA A 80 -8.44 -6.77 -2.51
C ALA A 80 -8.15 -6.65 -4.01
N LYS A 81 -7.71 -5.47 -4.48
CA LYS A 81 -7.34 -5.24 -5.89
C LYS A 81 -6.07 -5.96 -6.30
N SER A 82 -5.08 -6.06 -5.41
CA SER A 82 -3.78 -6.66 -5.71
C SER A 82 -3.78 -8.19 -5.64
N GLY A 83 -4.66 -8.78 -4.84
CA GLY A 83 -4.64 -10.22 -4.56
C GLY A 83 -3.45 -10.67 -3.72
N ILE A 84 -2.67 -9.73 -3.16
CA ILE A 84 -1.52 -10.01 -2.30
C ILE A 84 -2.03 -10.25 -0.88
N ALA A 85 -1.60 -11.37 -0.28
CA ALA A 85 -1.88 -11.68 1.11
C ALA A 85 -1.11 -10.73 2.04
N PRO A 86 -1.76 -10.15 3.06
CA PRO A 86 -1.11 -9.34 4.08
C PRO A 86 -0.23 -10.16 5.03
#